data_AF-A0A1H8JNW9-F1
#
_entry.id   AF-A0A1H8JNW9-F1
#
_cell.length_a   1.000
_cell.length_b   1.000
_cell.length_c   1.000
_cell.angle_alpha   90.00
_cell.angle_beta   90.00
_cell.angle_gamma   90.00
#
_symmetry.space_group_name_H-M   'P 1'
#
loop_
_entity.id
_entity.type
_entity.pdbx_description
1 polymer ?
#
loop_
_entity_poly.entity_id
_entity_poly.type
_entity_poly.pdbx_seq_one_letter_code
_entity_poly.pdbx_strand_id
1 'polypeptide(L)'
;MLDSQSAAFAERVWEVASQLGNNAPKIADDMMETAFPLTCTQARQEGALRMLRIGVITEVKRTLRNRSDVLGQSDFSELSENFAPLVQDLRSKSYFVESAEEYVSISGLIAEPDLLDDARRFMRRKGKECLDEADRLDALYVAVTCNGADASAAAPEVLA
;
A
#
# COMPACT_ATOMS: atom_id res chain seq x y z
N MET A 1 -34.24 -6.36 -10.09
CA MET A 1 -33.55 -7.46 -10.83
C MET A 1 -32.03 -7.27 -10.86
N LEU A 2 -31.50 -6.03 -10.77
CA LEU A 2 -30.06 -5.76 -10.59
C LEU A 2 -29.55 -6.05 -9.16
N ASP A 3 -30.38 -5.83 -8.14
CA ASP A 3 -29.98 -6.05 -6.73
C ASP A 3 -29.71 -7.53 -6.41
N SER A 4 -30.44 -8.46 -7.04
CA SER A 4 -30.28 -9.90 -6.78
C SER A 4 -28.98 -10.47 -7.33
N GLN A 5 -28.53 -9.99 -8.50
CA GLN A 5 -27.25 -10.44 -9.08
C GLN A 5 -26.06 -9.81 -8.33
N SER A 6 -26.21 -8.55 -7.93
CA SER A 6 -25.22 -7.84 -7.09
C SER A 6 -25.07 -8.52 -5.72
N ALA A 7 -26.18 -8.98 -5.13
CA ALA A 7 -26.19 -9.74 -3.87
C ALA A 7 -25.51 -11.10 -4.02
N ALA A 8 -25.82 -11.85 -5.09
CA ALA A 8 -25.19 -13.15 -5.34
C ALA A 8 -23.67 -13.03 -5.57
N PHE A 9 -23.23 -11.98 -6.27
CA PHE A 9 -21.80 -11.68 -6.40
C PHE A 9 -21.18 -11.40 -5.03
N ALA A 10 -21.82 -10.55 -4.22
CA ALA A 10 -21.33 -10.20 -2.90
C ALA A 10 -21.24 -11.41 -1.95
N GLU A 11 -22.27 -12.27 -1.91
CA GLU A 11 -22.26 -13.51 -1.14
C GLU A 11 -21.07 -14.39 -1.52
N ARG A 12 -20.82 -14.54 -2.83
CA ARG A 12 -19.71 -15.36 -3.32
C ARG A 12 -18.34 -14.77 -2.99
N VAL A 13 -18.18 -13.44 -3.07
CA VAL A 13 -16.96 -12.76 -2.59
C VAL A 13 -16.68 -13.13 -1.13
N TRP A 14 -17.71 -13.13 -0.28
CA TRP A 14 -17.55 -13.44 1.13
C TRP A 14 -17.27 -14.90 1.41
N GLU A 15 -17.88 -15.81 0.66
CA GLU A 15 -17.59 -17.24 0.76
C GLU A 15 -16.11 -17.52 0.45
N VAL A 16 -15.60 -16.97 -0.65
CA VAL A 16 -14.18 -17.13 -1.04
C VAL A 16 -13.24 -16.42 -0.07
N ALA A 17 -13.59 -15.21 0.38
CA ALA A 17 -12.82 -14.48 1.38
C ALA A 17 -12.70 -15.25 2.71
N SER A 18 -13.71 -16.03 3.09
CA SER A 18 -13.64 -16.88 4.30
C SER A 18 -12.59 -17.99 4.22
N GLN A 19 -12.20 -18.39 3.00
CA GLN A 19 -11.24 -19.46 2.75
C GLN A 19 -9.84 -18.92 2.43
N LEU A 20 -9.76 -17.79 1.72
CA LEU A 20 -8.51 -17.23 1.19
C LEU A 20 -8.02 -15.97 1.91
N GLY A 21 -8.80 -15.43 2.85
CA GLY A 21 -8.59 -14.10 3.45
C GLY A 21 -8.99 -12.96 2.51
N ASN A 22 -8.84 -11.71 2.94
CA ASN A 22 -9.28 -10.50 2.23
C ASN A 22 -8.37 -10.08 1.05
N ASN A 23 -7.75 -11.03 0.35
CA ASN A 23 -6.89 -10.75 -0.79
C ASN A 23 -7.71 -10.61 -2.07
N ALA A 24 -8.06 -9.38 -2.45
CA ALA A 24 -8.94 -9.11 -3.59
C ALA A 24 -8.45 -9.71 -4.93
N PRO A 25 -7.16 -9.65 -5.30
CA PRO A 25 -6.65 -10.35 -6.48
C PRO A 25 -6.88 -11.86 -6.45
N LYS A 26 -6.57 -12.53 -5.32
CA LYS A 26 -6.77 -13.99 -5.20
C LYS A 26 -8.23 -14.39 -5.24
N ILE A 27 -9.10 -13.62 -4.56
CA ILE A 27 -10.55 -13.83 -4.60
C ILE A 27 -11.06 -13.66 -6.04
N ALA A 28 -10.62 -12.63 -6.75
CA ALA A 28 -11.01 -12.40 -8.13
C ALA A 28 -10.57 -13.55 -9.04
N ASP A 29 -9.34 -14.04 -8.90
CA ASP A 29 -8.84 -15.17 -9.69
C ASP A 29 -9.65 -16.45 -9.42
N ASP A 30 -9.91 -16.78 -8.16
CA ASP A 30 -10.72 -17.94 -7.77
C ASP A 30 -12.17 -17.83 -8.31
N MET A 31 -12.78 -16.66 -8.19
CA MET A 31 -14.12 -16.40 -8.72
C MET A 31 -14.15 -16.45 -10.25
N MET A 32 -13.12 -15.94 -10.93
CA MET A 32 -13.05 -15.97 -12.39
C MET A 32 -12.91 -17.39 -12.94
N GLU A 33 -12.12 -18.24 -12.29
CA GLU A 33 -11.97 -19.64 -12.70
C GLU A 33 -13.21 -20.47 -12.38
N THR A 34 -13.82 -20.25 -11.21
CA THR A 34 -14.86 -21.14 -10.69
C THR A 34 -16.27 -20.65 -11.01
N ALA A 35 -16.54 -19.35 -10.89
CA ALA A 35 -17.88 -18.78 -11.03
C ALA A 35 -18.19 -18.29 -12.45
N PHE A 36 -17.17 -17.89 -13.22
CA PHE A 36 -17.36 -17.34 -14.57
C PHE A 36 -16.54 -18.03 -15.68
N PRO A 37 -16.46 -19.38 -15.71
CA PRO A 37 -15.55 -20.08 -16.61
C PRO A 37 -15.83 -19.80 -18.11
N LEU A 38 -17.11 -19.66 -18.48
CA LEU A 38 -17.50 -19.35 -19.85
C LEU A 38 -17.13 -17.92 -20.25
N THR A 39 -17.38 -16.94 -19.37
CA THR A 39 -17.01 -15.53 -19.59
C THR A 39 -15.51 -15.38 -19.72
N CYS A 40 -14.73 -16.06 -18.87
CA CYS A 40 -13.27 -16.05 -18.94
C CYS A 40 -12.75 -16.69 -20.23
N THR A 41 -13.40 -17.76 -20.71
CA THR A 41 -13.05 -18.39 -21.98
C THR A 41 -13.27 -17.44 -23.15
N GLN A 42 -14.43 -16.80 -23.22
CA GLN A 42 -14.75 -15.81 -24.27
C GLN A 42 -13.82 -14.59 -24.20
N ALA A 43 -13.63 -14.03 -23.00
CA ALA A 43 -12.71 -12.90 -22.81
C ALA A 43 -11.26 -13.24 -23.17
N ARG A 44 -10.83 -14.50 -23.03
CA ARG A 44 -9.51 -14.95 -23.49
C ARG A 44 -9.44 -15.03 -25.02
N GLN A 45 -10.50 -15.51 -25.68
CA GLN A 45 -10.58 -15.56 -27.15
C GLN A 45 -10.59 -14.15 -27.77
N GLU A 46 -11.23 -13.20 -27.11
CA GLU A 46 -11.32 -11.80 -27.55
C GLU A 46 -10.13 -10.92 -27.07
N GLY A 47 -9.20 -11.48 -26.29
CA GLY A 47 -8.06 -10.73 -25.73
C GLY A 47 -8.43 -9.73 -24.61
N ALA A 48 -9.66 -9.76 -24.12
CA ALA A 48 -10.20 -8.87 -23.08
C ALA A 48 -10.00 -9.39 -21.64
N LEU A 49 -9.41 -10.57 -21.44
CA LEU A 49 -9.29 -11.22 -20.13
C LEU A 49 -8.65 -10.32 -19.06
N ARG A 50 -7.64 -9.52 -19.42
CA ARG A 50 -6.99 -8.58 -18.49
C ARG A 50 -7.96 -7.50 -18.02
N MET A 51 -8.78 -6.96 -18.92
CA MET A 51 -9.76 -5.92 -18.58
C MET A 51 -10.85 -6.49 -17.68
N LEU A 52 -11.34 -7.70 -18.00
CA LEU A 52 -12.29 -8.42 -17.16
C LEU A 52 -11.75 -8.61 -15.74
N ARG A 53 -10.50 -9.08 -15.61
CA ARG A 53 -9.85 -9.29 -14.32
C ARG A 53 -9.76 -8.01 -13.49
N ILE A 54 -9.36 -6.90 -14.11
CA ILE A 54 -9.30 -5.59 -13.42
C ILE A 54 -10.69 -5.17 -12.92
N GLY A 55 -11.73 -5.36 -13.73
CA GLY A 55 -13.12 -5.08 -13.34
C GLY A 55 -13.57 -5.91 -12.15
N VAL A 56 -13.31 -7.23 -12.18
CA VAL A 56 -13.67 -8.14 -11.08
C VAL A 56 -12.92 -7.76 -9.80
N ILE A 57 -11.61 -7.50 -9.85
CA ILE A 57 -10.83 -7.06 -8.69
C ILE A 57 -11.41 -5.77 -8.09
N THR A 58 -11.80 -4.82 -8.94
CA THR A 58 -12.39 -3.55 -8.50
C THR A 58 -13.70 -3.78 -7.74
N GLU A 59 -14.57 -4.65 -8.25
CA GLU A 59 -15.84 -4.98 -7.61
C GLU A 59 -15.66 -5.80 -6.33
N VAL A 60 -14.67 -6.70 -6.28
CA VAL A 60 -14.30 -7.42 -5.06
C VAL A 60 -13.83 -6.42 -4.00
N LYS A 61 -12.92 -5.50 -4.33
CA LYS A 61 -12.47 -4.45 -3.41
C LYS A 61 -13.64 -3.61 -2.90
N ARG A 62 -14.56 -3.21 -3.78
CA ARG A 62 -15.77 -2.45 -3.41
C ARG A 62 -16.64 -3.24 -2.42
N THR A 63 -16.85 -4.54 -2.68
CA THR A 63 -17.66 -5.41 -1.82
C THR A 63 -17.03 -5.59 -0.45
N LEU A 64 -15.72 -5.85 -0.40
CA LEU A 64 -14.97 -5.99 0.85
C LEU A 64 -15.06 -4.70 1.68
N ARG A 65 -14.93 -3.53 1.02
CA ARG A 65 -15.07 -2.22 1.66
C ARG A 65 -16.50 -1.93 2.14
N ASN A 66 -17.52 -2.31 1.38
CA ASN A 66 -18.91 -2.03 1.79
C ASN A 66 -19.30 -2.75 3.09
N ARG A 67 -18.71 -3.91 3.41
CA ARG A 67 -18.91 -4.53 4.73
C ARG A 67 -18.13 -3.80 5.83
N SER A 68 -16.94 -3.26 5.53
CA SER A 68 -16.28 -2.34 6.47
C SER A 68 -17.03 -1.02 6.62
N ASP A 69 -17.86 -0.60 5.67
CA ASP A 69 -18.70 0.59 5.80
C ASP A 69 -20.01 0.28 6.57
N VAL A 70 -20.55 -0.94 6.45
CA VAL A 70 -21.75 -1.40 7.20
C VAL A 70 -21.42 -1.85 8.62
N LEU A 71 -20.20 -2.38 8.86
CA LEU A 71 -19.68 -2.72 10.19
C LEU A 71 -18.78 -1.65 10.78
N GLY A 72 -18.37 -0.66 9.99
CA GLY A 72 -17.39 0.34 10.39
C GLY A 72 -17.90 1.74 10.10
N GLN A 73 -18.76 2.18 11.00
CA GLN A 73 -18.41 3.42 11.69
C GLN A 73 -17.13 3.16 12.51
N SER A 74 -15.99 2.91 11.86
CA SER A 74 -14.72 2.67 12.54
C SER A 74 -14.12 4.02 12.89
N ASP A 75 -14.72 4.62 13.91
CA ASP A 75 -14.10 5.69 14.66
C ASP A 75 -12.76 5.18 15.23
N PHE A 76 -11.79 6.07 15.38
CA PHE A 76 -10.42 5.75 15.83
C PHE A 76 -10.37 5.05 17.21
N SER A 77 -11.51 5.05 17.91
CA SER A 77 -11.80 4.50 19.23
C SER A 77 -12.01 2.98 19.28
N GLU A 78 -12.05 2.26 18.14
CA GLU A 78 -12.30 0.81 18.09
C GLU A 78 -11.04 -0.08 17.99
N LEU A 79 -9.83 0.51 17.96
CA LEU A 79 -8.62 -0.29 18.14
C LEU A 79 -8.59 -0.85 19.57
N SER A 80 -8.41 -2.17 19.72
CA SER A 80 -8.22 -2.80 21.04
C SER A 80 -7.24 -1.96 21.86
N GLU A 81 -7.60 -1.62 23.11
CA GLU A 81 -6.81 -0.74 24.00
C GLU A 81 -5.33 -1.14 24.08
N ASN A 82 -5.04 -2.42 23.84
CA ASN A 82 -3.69 -2.99 23.77
C ASN A 82 -2.79 -2.35 22.69
N PHE A 83 -3.34 -1.85 21.59
CA PHE A 83 -2.60 -1.24 20.49
C PHE A 83 -2.56 0.29 20.54
N ALA A 84 -3.45 0.90 21.32
CA ALA A 84 -3.50 2.35 21.50
C ALA A 84 -2.14 3.00 21.80
N PRO A 85 -1.32 2.49 22.76
CA PRO A 85 -0.02 3.11 23.04
C PRO A 85 0.97 3.00 21.88
N LEU A 86 0.90 1.92 21.08
CA LEU A 86 1.79 1.72 19.94
C LEU A 86 1.40 2.57 18.74
N VAL A 87 0.10 2.81 18.57
CA VAL A 87 -0.45 3.57 17.45
C VAL A 87 -0.38 5.08 17.69
N GLN A 88 -0.47 5.52 18.95
CA GLN A 88 -0.42 6.94 19.30
C GLN A 88 0.87 7.63 18.86
N ASP A 89 2.00 6.92 18.90
CA ASP A 89 3.31 7.46 18.52
C ASP A 89 3.58 7.41 17.01
N LEU A 90 2.67 6.82 16.23
CA LEU A 90 2.79 6.76 14.78
C LEU A 90 2.44 8.12 14.17
N ARG A 91 3.31 8.61 13.27
CA ARG A 91 3.17 9.92 12.64
C ARG A 91 1.96 10.02 11.70
N SER A 92 1.47 8.90 11.17
CA SER A 92 0.41 8.87 10.16
C SER A 92 -0.61 7.79 10.45
N LYS A 93 -1.85 8.03 10.02
CA LYS A 93 -3.00 7.13 10.21
C LYS A 93 -3.06 5.97 9.20
N SER A 94 -2.21 6.03 8.18
CA SER A 94 -2.05 5.03 7.12
C SER A 94 -0.60 4.99 6.68
N TYR A 95 -0.20 3.85 6.13
CA TYR A 95 1.14 3.63 5.59
C TYR A 95 1.07 2.95 4.23
N PHE A 96 2.05 3.25 3.38
CA PHE A 96 2.16 2.65 2.07
C PHE A 96 2.60 1.19 2.16
N VAL A 97 1.90 0.33 1.43
CA VAL A 97 2.19 -1.10 1.31
C VAL A 97 2.60 -1.36 -0.14
N GLU A 98 3.81 -1.88 -0.36
CA GLU A 98 4.36 -2.07 -1.71
C GLU A 98 3.62 -3.18 -2.45
N SER A 99 3.31 -4.29 -1.78
CA SER A 99 2.61 -5.42 -2.40
C SER A 99 1.18 -5.08 -2.87
N ALA A 100 0.56 -4.07 -2.25
CA ALA A 100 -0.78 -3.60 -2.58
C ALA A 100 -0.77 -2.32 -3.43
N GLU A 101 0.41 -1.72 -3.62
CA GLU A 101 0.63 -0.43 -4.30
C GLU A 101 -0.27 0.71 -3.78
N GLU A 102 -0.65 0.68 -2.50
CA GLU A 102 -1.60 1.64 -1.93
C GLU A 102 -1.32 1.95 -0.45
N TYR A 103 -1.94 3.03 0.04
CA TYR A 103 -1.92 3.37 1.46
C TYR A 103 -3.03 2.63 2.19
N VAL A 104 -2.64 1.84 3.20
CA VAL A 104 -3.55 1.07 4.04
C VAL A 104 -3.63 1.72 5.42
N SER A 105 -4.84 1.82 5.97
CA SER A 105 -5.06 2.37 7.31
C SER A 105 -4.42 1.48 8.39
N ILE A 106 -4.05 2.07 9.53
CA ILE A 106 -3.51 1.30 10.66
C ILE A 106 -4.45 0.16 11.07
N SER A 107 -5.76 0.40 11.09
CA SER A 107 -6.75 -0.64 11.39
C SER A 107 -6.68 -1.80 10.38
N GLY A 108 -6.54 -1.50 9.08
CA GLY A 108 -6.35 -2.51 8.04
C GLY A 108 -5.02 -3.27 8.20
N LEU A 109 -3.94 -2.58 8.56
CA LEU A 109 -2.64 -3.19 8.81
C LEU A 109 -2.66 -4.10 10.05
N ILE A 110 -3.37 -3.72 11.11
CA ILE A 110 -3.52 -4.56 12.32
C ILE A 110 -4.33 -5.83 12.01
N ALA A 111 -5.34 -5.72 11.15
CA ALA A 111 -6.13 -6.87 10.72
C ALA A 111 -5.34 -7.83 9.80
N GLU A 112 -4.34 -7.34 9.07
CA GLU A 112 -3.57 -8.09 8.08
C GLU A 112 -2.05 -8.00 8.33
N PRO A 113 -1.46 -8.92 9.14
CA PRO A 113 -0.06 -8.85 9.55
C PRO A 113 0.96 -8.85 8.41
N ASP A 114 0.65 -9.50 7.29
CA ASP A 114 1.53 -9.52 6.12
C ASP A 114 1.67 -8.12 5.50
N LEU A 115 0.57 -7.35 5.42
CA LEU A 115 0.59 -5.97 4.93
C LEU A 115 1.33 -5.05 5.91
N LEU A 116 1.18 -5.29 7.22
CA LEU A 116 1.92 -4.55 8.24
C LEU A 116 3.43 -4.83 8.16
N ASP A 117 3.84 -6.08 7.93
CA ASP A 117 5.25 -6.41 7.76
C ASP A 117 5.83 -5.74 6.51
N ASP A 118 5.08 -5.72 5.41
CA ASP A 118 5.50 -5.04 4.19
C ASP A 118 5.63 -3.52 4.39
N ALA A 119 4.61 -2.86 4.96
CA ALA A 119 4.66 -1.44 5.33
C ALA A 119 5.86 -1.12 6.25
N ARG A 120 6.13 -1.97 7.24
CA ARG A 120 7.26 -1.83 8.16
C ARG A 120 8.60 -1.93 7.44
N ARG A 121 8.75 -2.87 6.51
CA ARG A 121 9.97 -3.04 5.70
C ARG A 121 10.18 -1.85 4.77
N PHE A 122 9.12 -1.39 4.11
CA PHE A 122 9.15 -0.19 3.27
C PHE A 122 9.60 1.04 4.04
N MET A 123 8.99 1.32 5.20
CA MET A 123 9.34 2.45 6.06
C MET A 123 10.80 2.42 6.52
N ARG A 124 11.33 1.23 6.87
CA ARG A 124 12.75 1.09 7.23
C ARG A 124 13.68 1.41 6.07
N ARG A 125 13.35 0.93 4.86
CA ARG A 125 14.13 1.21 3.65
C ARG A 125 14.13 2.69 3.31
N LYS A 126 12.95 3.32 3.31
CA LYS A 126 12.80 4.76 3.09
C LYS A 126 13.55 5.60 4.12
N GLY A 127 13.51 5.21 5.38
CA GLY A 127 14.29 5.86 6.44
C GLY A 127 15.80 5.78 6.18
N LYS A 128 16.30 4.61 5.78
CA LYS A 128 17.71 4.43 5.43
C LYS A 128 18.10 5.29 4.22
N GLU A 129 17.33 5.26 3.14
CA GLU A 129 17.58 6.09 1.95
C GLU A 129 17.66 7.59 2.31
N CYS A 130 16.80 8.05 3.21
CA CYS A 130 16.78 9.43 3.67
C CYS A 130 18.03 9.79 4.50
N LEU A 131 18.47 8.89 5.39
CA LEU A 131 19.71 9.08 6.16
C LEU A 131 20.95 9.06 5.26
N ASP A 132 21.05 8.09 4.35
CA ASP A 132 22.16 8.01 3.39
C ASP A 132 22.25 9.28 2.52
N GLU A 133 21.10 9.87 2.16
CA GLU A 133 21.07 11.13 1.41
C GLU A 133 21.46 12.34 2.28
N ALA A 134 21.04 12.38 3.55
CA ALA A 134 21.47 13.41 4.49
C ALA A 134 22.99 13.41 4.68
N ASP A 135 23.60 12.23 4.83
CA ASP A 135 25.06 12.09 4.95
C ASP A 135 25.80 12.65 3.72
N ARG A 136 25.22 12.50 2.52
CA ARG A 136 25.78 13.09 1.29
C ARG A 136 25.67 14.61 1.29
N LEU A 137 24.56 15.14 1.78
CA LEU A 137 24.38 16.59 1.91
C LEU A 137 25.37 17.17 2.94
N ASP A 138 25.63 16.46 4.03
CA ASP A 138 26.65 16.84 5.02
C ASP A 138 28.05 16.84 4.39
N ALA A 139 28.39 15.80 3.63
CA ALA A 139 29.67 15.73 2.90
C ALA A 139 29.81 16.87 1.88
N LEU A 140 28.74 17.20 1.16
CA LEU A 140 28.70 18.33 0.22
C LEU A 140 28.89 19.66 0.94
N TYR A 141 28.23 19.86 2.08
CA TYR A 141 28.37 21.05 2.90
C TYR A 141 29.82 21.26 3.37
N VAL A 142 30.47 20.19 3.85
CA VAL A 142 31.89 20.23 4.23
C VAL A 142 32.76 20.58 3.02
N ALA A 143 32.55 19.93 1.87
CA ALA A 143 33.33 20.22 0.66
C ALA A 143 33.20 21.68 0.22
N VAL A 144 32.00 22.26 0.27
CA VAL A 144 31.75 23.66 -0.11
C VAL A 144 32.37 24.64 0.89
N THR A 145 32.25 24.37 2.19
CA THR A 145 32.72 25.29 3.25
C THR A 145 34.22 25.21 3.48
N CYS A 146 34.85 24.04 3.30
CA CYS A 146 36.29 23.88 3.47
C CYS A 146 37.09 24.24 2.20
N ASN A 147 36.62 23.92 0.99
CA ASN A 147 37.35 24.29 -0.25
C ASN A 147 37.28 25.80 -0.56
N GLY A 148 36.30 26.52 -0.02
CA GLY A 148 36.23 27.98 -0.12
C GLY A 148 37.31 28.70 0.72
N ALA A 149 37.82 28.06 1.78
CA ALA A 149 38.83 28.63 2.66
C ALA A 149 40.24 28.56 2.05
N ASP A 150 40.57 27.48 1.34
CA ASP A 150 41.89 27.30 0.71
C ASP A 150 42.07 28.12 -0.59
N ALA A 151 40.99 28.45 -1.30
CA ALA A 151 41.07 29.28 -2.50
C ALA A 151 41.31 30.77 -2.21
N SER A 152 40.95 31.26 -1.02
CA SER A 152 41.15 32.67 -0.62
C SER A 152 42.54 32.95 -0.04
N ALA A 153 43.34 31.93 0.28
CA ALA A 153 44.68 32.09 0.86
C ALA A 153 45.82 32.05 -0.19
N ALA A 154 45.51 31.77 -1.46
CA ALA A 154 46.50 31.56 -2.53
C ALA A 154 46.64 32.75 -3.50
N ALA A 155 46.51 33.99 -3.01
CA ALA A 155 46.96 35.16 -3.76
C ALA A 155 48.31 35.64 -3.20
N PRO A 156 49.46 35.24 -3.77
CA PRO A 156 50.69 35.96 -3.53
C PRO A 156 50.69 37.21 -4.40
N GLU A 157 50.83 38.36 -3.75
CA GLU A 157 51.34 39.59 -4.35
C GLU A 157 52.57 39.28 -5.21
N VAL A 158 52.56 39.75 -6.45
CA VAL A 158 53.80 40.01 -7.17
C VAL A 158 53.84 41.50 -7.47
N LEU A 159 54.38 42.23 -6.49
CA LEU A 159 54.99 43.55 -6.62
C LEU A 159 56.39 43.37 -7.21
N ALA A 160 56.63 43.92 -8.39
CA ALA A 160 57.84 44.63 -8.85
C ALA A 160 57.88 44.72 -10.38
#